data_AF-A0A3Q2WMM1-F1
#
_entry.id   AF-A0A3Q2WMM1-F1
#
_cell.length_a   1.000
_cell.length_b   1.000
_cell.length_c   1.000
_cell.angle_alpha   90.00
_cell.angle_beta   90.00
_cell.angle_gamma   90.00
#
_symmetry.space_group_name_H-M   'P 1'
#
loop_
_entity.id
_entity.type
_entity.pdbx_description
1 polymer ?
#
loop_
_entity_poly.entity_id
_entity_poly.type
_entity_poly.pdbx_seq_one_letter_code
_entity_poly.pdbx_strand_id
1 'polypeptide(L)'
;MGPLLFSLLQDFLALCRRQRGQKMENRRKVLAAIIFTAACSKVAAKDTRLLDVQETTDVVDDQYKGCREEAMKKFIESDVLKQELSNSEGFQKAWNKSNECSKQIPQGRKEHTAALSAYLKGDQPFILTLNKAIETMGGNVSIYKNRFQFKSLHFLLMDSMRLLKPKECKNFYVFQDGKNKPQKGSTVRFTSFTLAYSDYEELKRLEDVNESTILHLTSCFFVNLKDYVCGQGQDEILLSPAEVFTVQRVETKTTSDDDEYLEIVLKQSGLNSSHNCYMFSRSPQAVVSTLWLVLVFAALSLSV
;
A
#
# COMPACT_ATOMS: atom_id res chain seq x y z
N MET A 1 21.24 6.58 -13.27
CA MET A 1 21.59 7.47 -12.14
C MET A 1 22.58 6.71 -11.26
N GLY A 2 23.79 7.22 -11.04
CA GLY A 2 24.82 6.47 -10.29
C GLY A 2 24.47 6.31 -8.81
N PRO A 3 25.00 5.27 -8.11
CA PRO A 3 24.70 5.00 -6.70
C PRO A 3 25.02 6.18 -5.77
N LEU A 4 26.07 6.95 -6.08
CA LEU A 4 26.44 8.16 -5.33
C LEU A 4 25.37 9.26 -5.42
N LEU A 5 24.78 9.47 -6.59
CA LEU A 5 23.76 10.51 -6.79
C LEU A 5 22.43 10.11 -6.13
N PHE A 6 22.15 8.80 -6.04
CA PHE A 6 21.00 8.25 -5.33
C PHE A 6 21.14 8.44 -3.81
N SER A 7 22.32 8.13 -3.26
CA SER A 7 22.64 8.38 -1.84
C SER A 7 22.50 9.86 -1.48
N LEU A 8 23.11 10.75 -2.27
CA LEU A 8 23.04 12.20 -2.05
C LEU A 8 21.60 12.74 -2.09
N LEU A 9 20.76 12.16 -2.95
CA LEU A 9 19.34 12.53 -3.02
C LEU A 9 18.58 12.04 -1.78
N GLN A 10 18.84 10.83 -1.29
CA GLN A 10 18.24 10.32 -0.04
C GLN A 10 18.68 11.12 1.18
N ASP A 11 19.96 11.45 1.28
CA ASP A 11 20.51 12.29 2.35
C ASP A 11 19.85 13.69 2.33
N PHE A 12 19.68 14.26 1.13
CA PHE A 12 18.96 15.52 0.95
C PHE A 12 17.48 15.43 1.36
N LEU A 13 16.79 14.34 1.01
CA LEU A 13 15.40 14.08 1.40
C LEU A 13 15.27 13.91 2.92
N ALA A 14 16.21 13.23 3.58
CA ALA A 14 16.26 13.08 5.04
C ALA A 14 16.49 14.42 5.75
N LEU A 15 17.45 15.22 5.27
CA LEU A 15 17.68 16.60 5.71
C LEU A 15 16.41 17.46 5.58
N CYS A 16 15.66 17.25 4.49
CA CYS A 16 14.41 17.96 4.25
C CYS A 16 13.28 17.61 5.22
N ARG A 17 13.20 16.36 5.66
CA ARG A 17 12.21 15.93 6.66
C ARG A 17 12.59 16.47 8.06
N ARG A 18 13.88 16.45 8.39
CA ARG A 18 14.43 16.91 9.68
C ARG A 18 14.32 18.42 9.96
N GLN A 19 14.26 19.27 8.94
CA GLN A 19 14.18 20.73 9.13
C GLN A 19 12.77 21.27 9.40
N ARG A 20 11.70 20.46 9.28
CA ARG A 20 10.33 20.94 9.54
C ARG A 20 10.07 21.37 10.99
N GLY A 21 10.92 20.96 11.95
CA GLY A 21 10.77 21.29 13.39
C GLY A 21 11.67 22.40 13.96
N GLN A 22 12.62 22.98 13.20
CA GLN A 22 13.61 23.89 13.79
C GLN A 22 13.20 25.38 13.77
N LYS A 23 13.06 25.99 14.95
CA LYS A 23 12.96 27.46 15.13
C LYS A 23 14.37 28.09 15.05
N MET A 24 14.64 28.94 14.07
CA MET A 24 15.97 29.53 13.86
C MET A 24 16.03 31.06 14.02
N GLU A 25 17.07 31.55 14.70
CA GLU A 25 17.18 32.90 15.29
C GLU A 25 18.16 33.85 14.57
N ASN A 26 18.47 33.65 13.27
CA ASN A 26 19.44 34.53 12.58
C ASN A 26 19.11 34.80 11.09
N ARG A 27 19.02 36.08 10.69
CA ARG A 27 18.55 36.56 9.37
C ARG A 27 19.30 35.99 8.14
N ARG A 28 20.61 35.71 8.23
CA ARG A 28 21.35 35.05 7.12
C ARG A 28 21.06 33.55 7.03
N LYS A 29 20.77 32.90 8.16
CA LYS A 29 20.30 31.50 8.20
C LYS A 29 18.85 31.38 7.75
N VAL A 30 18.03 32.43 7.92
CA VAL A 30 16.64 32.48 7.45
C VAL A 30 16.55 32.37 5.92
N LEU A 31 17.40 33.05 5.14
CA LEU A 31 17.32 32.98 3.67
C LEU A 31 17.70 31.58 3.14
N ALA A 32 18.78 31.00 3.68
CA ALA A 32 19.18 29.63 3.37
C ALA A 32 18.11 28.62 3.82
N ALA A 33 17.51 28.82 4.99
CA ALA A 33 16.41 28.02 5.49
C ALA A 33 15.14 28.16 4.65
N ILE A 34 14.83 29.34 4.09
CA ILE A 34 13.69 29.55 3.18
C ILE A 34 13.91 28.82 1.85
N ILE A 35 15.13 28.88 1.30
CA ILE A 35 15.47 28.15 0.07
C ILE A 35 15.45 26.63 0.32
N PHE A 36 15.99 26.20 1.46
CA PHE A 36 16.00 24.79 1.86
C PHE A 36 14.57 24.31 2.16
N THR A 37 13.77 25.01 2.96
CA THR A 37 12.34 24.70 3.16
C THR A 37 11.57 24.72 1.85
N ALA A 38 11.77 25.67 0.93
CA ALA A 38 11.11 25.65 -0.38
C ALA A 38 11.51 24.43 -1.24
N ALA A 39 12.77 23.98 -1.15
CA ALA A 39 13.21 22.74 -1.78
C ALA A 39 12.62 21.49 -1.09
N CYS A 40 12.42 21.56 0.23
CA CYS A 40 11.84 20.51 1.06
C CYS A 40 10.31 20.48 1.08
N SER A 41 9.63 21.57 0.71
CA SER A 41 8.18 21.66 0.55
C SER A 41 7.66 20.72 -0.55
N LYS A 42 8.54 20.25 -1.44
CA LYS A 42 8.24 19.20 -2.43
C LYS A 42 8.37 17.78 -1.90
N VAL A 43 8.76 17.61 -0.64
CA VAL A 43 8.83 16.33 0.05
C VAL A 43 7.74 16.37 1.12
N ALA A 44 6.48 16.23 0.72
CA ALA A 44 5.44 16.02 1.73
C ALA A 44 5.66 14.65 2.38
N ALA A 45 5.38 14.56 3.68
CA ALA A 45 5.31 13.28 4.36
C ALA A 45 4.41 12.33 3.56
N LYS A 46 4.82 11.08 3.44
CA LYS A 46 3.97 10.04 2.86
C LYS A 46 2.71 9.99 3.73
N ASP A 47 1.54 10.26 3.13
CA ASP A 47 0.25 10.30 3.85
C ASP A 47 -0.12 8.89 4.30
N THR A 48 0.48 8.45 5.41
CA THR A 48 0.22 7.17 6.04
C THR A 48 -1.01 7.33 6.92
N ARG A 49 -2.08 6.62 6.56
CA ARG A 49 -3.33 6.64 7.32
C ARG A 49 -3.65 5.27 7.88
N LEU A 50 -3.67 5.23 9.21
CA LEU A 50 -4.08 4.08 10.01
C LEU A 50 -5.43 4.39 10.64
N LEU A 51 -6.47 3.66 10.25
CA LEU A 51 -7.85 3.88 10.66
C LEU A 51 -8.47 2.61 11.25
N ASP A 52 -9.57 2.78 11.99
CA ASP A 52 -10.37 1.65 12.48
C ASP A 52 -10.92 0.84 11.29
N VAL A 53 -10.92 -0.48 11.43
CA VAL A 53 -11.47 -1.40 10.42
C VAL A 53 -12.95 -1.11 10.13
N GLN A 54 -13.72 -0.69 11.13
CA GLN A 54 -15.14 -0.37 10.97
C GLN A 54 -15.37 0.90 10.15
N GLU A 55 -14.41 1.83 10.14
CA GLU A 55 -14.47 3.09 9.40
C GLU A 55 -13.87 2.98 7.98
N THR A 56 -13.44 1.79 7.57
CA THR A 56 -12.67 1.56 6.33
C THR A 56 -13.37 0.60 5.37
N THR A 57 -14.70 0.67 5.30
CA THR A 57 -15.53 -0.13 4.36
C THR A 57 -15.26 0.21 2.90
N ASP A 58 -14.71 1.39 2.63
CA ASP A 58 -14.46 1.88 1.27
C ASP A 58 -13.04 1.56 0.76
N VAL A 59 -12.22 0.86 1.54
CA VAL A 59 -10.86 0.50 1.13
C VAL A 59 -10.90 -0.62 0.09
N VAL A 60 -10.17 -0.43 -1.00
CA VAL A 60 -9.88 -1.50 -1.97
C VAL A 60 -8.87 -2.45 -1.32
N ASP A 61 -9.39 -3.54 -0.78
CA ASP A 61 -8.63 -4.55 -0.01
C ASP A 61 -8.67 -5.95 -0.66
N ASP A 62 -8.97 -6.03 -1.97
CA ASP A 62 -9.18 -7.28 -2.70
C ASP A 62 -7.93 -8.18 -2.65
N GLN A 63 -8.12 -9.41 -2.19
CA GLN A 63 -7.07 -10.42 -2.10
C GLN A 63 -7.03 -11.35 -3.32
N TYR A 64 -7.97 -11.21 -4.25
CA TYR A 64 -8.11 -12.00 -5.47
C TYR A 64 -8.14 -13.52 -5.22
N LYS A 65 -8.64 -13.94 -4.05
CA LYS A 65 -8.72 -15.36 -3.67
C LYS A 65 -9.72 -16.07 -4.58
N GLY A 66 -9.24 -17.06 -5.31
CA GLY A 66 -10.07 -17.87 -6.20
C GLY A 66 -10.42 -17.22 -7.54
N CYS A 67 -9.84 -16.05 -7.88
CA CYS A 67 -10.02 -15.40 -9.19
C CYS A 67 -8.71 -14.87 -9.78
N ARG A 68 -7.57 -15.40 -9.35
CA ARG A 68 -6.25 -14.92 -9.79
C ARG A 68 -6.06 -15.01 -11.30
N GLU A 69 -6.42 -16.15 -11.89
CA GLU A 69 -6.20 -16.39 -13.32
C GLU A 69 -7.13 -15.50 -14.17
N GLU A 70 -8.37 -15.30 -13.74
CA GLU A 70 -9.30 -14.36 -14.34
C GLU A 70 -8.82 -12.91 -14.20
N ALA A 71 -8.29 -12.54 -13.04
CA ALA A 71 -7.68 -11.24 -12.79
C ALA A 71 -6.45 -11.01 -13.68
N MET A 72 -5.58 -12.01 -13.83
CA MET A 72 -4.42 -11.96 -14.71
C MET A 72 -4.86 -11.74 -16.16
N LYS A 73 -5.81 -12.54 -16.65
CA LYS A 73 -6.33 -12.42 -18.01
C LYS A 73 -7.01 -11.07 -18.25
N LYS A 74 -7.82 -10.60 -17.31
CA LYS A 74 -8.58 -9.36 -17.47
C LYS A 74 -7.72 -8.12 -17.31
N PHE A 75 -6.87 -8.05 -16.29
CA PHE A 75 -6.14 -6.82 -16.00
C PHE A 75 -4.85 -6.71 -16.79
N ILE A 76 -4.16 -7.83 -17.03
CA ILE A 76 -2.79 -7.82 -17.57
C ILE A 76 -2.75 -8.25 -19.04
N GLU A 77 -3.48 -9.30 -19.41
CA GLU A 77 -3.47 -9.82 -20.79
C GLU A 77 -4.45 -9.11 -21.73
N SER A 78 -5.34 -8.27 -21.18
CA SER A 78 -6.24 -7.41 -21.96
C SER A 78 -5.79 -5.95 -21.93
N ASP A 79 -6.52 -5.06 -22.59
CA ASP A 79 -6.16 -3.65 -22.68
C ASP A 79 -6.31 -2.84 -21.38
N VAL A 80 -6.74 -3.44 -20.26
CA VAL A 80 -6.98 -2.68 -19.01
C VAL A 80 -5.70 -2.01 -18.50
N LEU A 81 -4.60 -2.74 -18.30
CA LEU A 81 -3.33 -2.12 -17.88
C LEU A 81 -2.87 -1.02 -18.85
N LYS A 82 -3.00 -1.28 -20.16
CA LYS A 82 -2.63 -0.31 -21.21
C LYS A 82 -3.48 0.97 -21.11
N GLN A 83 -4.78 0.86 -20.87
CA GLN A 83 -5.69 1.98 -20.67
C GLN A 83 -5.39 2.74 -19.37
N GLU A 84 -5.13 2.03 -18.26
CA GLU A 84 -4.77 2.66 -16.98
C GLU A 84 -3.47 3.45 -17.10
N LEU A 85 -2.47 2.91 -17.82
CA LEU A 85 -1.24 3.62 -18.13
C LEU A 85 -1.49 4.84 -19.03
N SER A 86 -2.30 4.74 -20.09
CA SER A 86 -2.57 5.89 -20.97
C SER A 86 -3.36 7.01 -20.28
N ASN A 87 -4.16 6.67 -19.27
CA ASN A 87 -5.02 7.62 -18.56
C ASN A 87 -4.34 8.30 -17.36
N SER A 88 -3.12 7.89 -17.01
CA SER A 88 -2.37 8.46 -15.89
C SER A 88 -0.90 8.66 -16.27
N GLU A 89 -0.54 9.92 -16.57
CA GLU A 89 0.84 10.30 -16.91
C GLU A 89 1.84 9.87 -15.82
N GLY A 90 1.49 10.11 -14.56
CA GLY A 90 2.32 9.71 -13.42
C GLY A 90 2.49 8.19 -13.31
N PHE A 91 1.43 7.42 -13.55
CA PHE A 91 1.52 5.96 -13.58
C PHE A 91 2.41 5.48 -14.74
N GLN A 92 2.18 6.00 -15.95
CA GLN A 92 2.96 5.65 -17.14
C GLN A 92 4.45 5.94 -16.95
N LYS A 93 4.78 7.12 -16.43
CA LYS A 93 6.15 7.54 -16.14
C LYS A 93 6.81 6.63 -15.11
N ALA A 94 6.11 6.29 -14.03
CA ALA A 94 6.61 5.37 -13.00
C ALA A 94 6.83 3.95 -13.56
N TRP A 95 5.88 3.48 -14.39
CA TRP A 95 5.94 2.18 -15.05
C TRP A 95 7.10 2.08 -16.05
N ASN A 96 7.32 3.10 -16.88
CA ASN A 96 8.39 3.07 -17.88
C ASN A 96 9.79 3.00 -17.24
N LYS A 97 9.99 3.68 -16.09
CA LYS A 97 11.23 3.59 -15.30
C LYS A 97 11.49 2.20 -14.72
N SER A 98 10.46 1.35 -14.62
CA SER A 98 10.60 0.01 -14.07
C SER A 98 11.25 -1.00 -15.02
N ASN A 99 11.23 -0.73 -16.33
CA ASN A 99 11.77 -1.61 -17.38
C ASN A 99 13.30 -1.75 -17.33
N GLU A 100 13.98 -1.00 -16.46
CA GLU A 100 15.44 -1.05 -16.28
C GLU A 100 15.90 -2.20 -15.34
N CYS A 101 14.98 -3.00 -14.79
CA CYS A 101 15.29 -4.03 -13.80
C CYS A 101 15.05 -5.46 -14.31
N SER A 102 16.07 -6.33 -14.19
CA SER A 102 16.00 -7.75 -14.56
C SER A 102 15.58 -8.69 -13.44
N LYS A 103 15.37 -8.18 -12.22
CA LYS A 103 14.88 -8.98 -11.08
C LYS A 103 13.49 -9.54 -11.40
N GLN A 104 13.22 -10.73 -10.88
CA GLN A 104 11.97 -11.45 -11.11
C GLN A 104 11.40 -11.99 -9.81
N ILE A 105 10.07 -12.02 -9.73
CA ILE A 105 9.34 -12.67 -8.65
C ILE A 105 9.13 -14.14 -9.04
N PRO A 106 9.47 -15.11 -8.17
CA PRO A 106 9.17 -16.52 -8.41
C PRO A 106 7.68 -16.73 -8.73
N GLN A 107 7.38 -17.45 -9.82
CA GLN A 107 6.02 -17.69 -10.31
C GLN A 107 5.22 -16.40 -10.68
N GLY A 108 5.91 -15.26 -10.74
CA GLY A 108 5.40 -13.99 -11.21
C GLY A 108 5.73 -13.75 -12.68
N ARG A 109 5.33 -12.57 -13.15
CA ARG A 109 5.65 -12.02 -14.48
C ARG A 109 6.43 -10.71 -14.32
N LYS A 110 7.03 -10.21 -15.40
CA LYS A 110 7.74 -8.91 -15.41
C LYS A 110 6.87 -7.74 -14.94
N GLU A 111 5.55 -7.82 -15.16
CA GLU A 111 4.60 -6.80 -14.73
C GLU A 111 4.52 -6.69 -13.20
N HIS A 112 4.84 -7.76 -12.46
CA HIS A 112 4.82 -7.74 -11.01
C HIS A 112 5.99 -6.91 -10.45
N THR A 113 7.21 -7.14 -10.96
CA THR A 113 8.36 -6.32 -10.57
C THR A 113 8.23 -4.89 -11.08
N ALA A 114 7.59 -4.70 -12.24
CA ALA A 114 7.23 -3.39 -12.75
C ALA A 114 6.27 -2.64 -11.79
N ALA A 115 5.23 -3.30 -11.29
CA ALA A 115 4.30 -2.75 -10.32
C ALA A 115 4.98 -2.34 -9.01
N LEU A 116 5.82 -3.22 -8.42
CA LEU A 116 6.58 -2.90 -7.21
C LEU A 116 7.47 -1.66 -7.42
N SER A 117 8.17 -1.61 -8.55
CA SER A 117 9.01 -0.46 -8.88
C SER A 117 8.20 0.81 -9.15
N ALA A 118 7.03 0.70 -9.80
CA ALA A 118 6.17 1.84 -10.09
C ALA A 118 5.59 2.45 -8.80
N TYR A 119 5.18 1.63 -7.84
CA TYR A 119 4.74 2.09 -6.54
C TYR A 119 5.88 2.77 -5.76
N LEU A 120 7.09 2.19 -5.81
CA LEU A 120 8.21 2.73 -5.05
C LEU A 120 8.78 4.02 -5.66
N LYS A 121 8.95 4.07 -6.98
CA LYS A 121 9.59 5.17 -7.71
C LYS A 121 8.59 6.17 -8.32
N GLY A 122 7.31 5.98 -8.04
CA GLY A 122 6.25 6.89 -8.45
C GLY A 122 6.45 8.29 -7.88
N ASP A 123 6.13 9.32 -8.66
CA ASP A 123 6.16 10.68 -8.11
C ASP A 123 5.01 10.90 -7.13
N GLN A 124 5.19 11.88 -6.24
CA GLN A 124 4.27 12.12 -5.14
C GLN A 124 2.81 12.32 -5.60
N PRO A 125 2.50 13.10 -6.66
CA PRO A 125 1.12 13.27 -7.12
C PRO A 125 0.45 11.96 -7.55
N PHE A 126 1.18 11.09 -8.24
CA PHE A 126 0.70 9.78 -8.62
C PHE A 126 0.42 8.91 -7.38
N ILE A 127 1.37 8.81 -6.45
CA ILE A 127 1.21 7.97 -5.25
C ILE A 127 0.05 8.45 -4.36
N LEU A 128 -0.13 9.77 -4.21
CA LEU A 128 -1.27 10.32 -3.48
C LEU A 128 -2.61 10.00 -4.18
N THR A 129 -2.66 10.11 -5.50
CA THR A 129 -3.86 9.78 -6.29
C THR A 129 -4.22 8.29 -6.18
N LEU A 130 -3.21 7.42 -6.30
CA LEU A 130 -3.35 5.98 -6.14
C LEU A 130 -3.85 5.65 -4.73
N ASN A 131 -3.17 6.15 -3.70
CA ASN A 131 -3.52 5.88 -2.31
C ASN A 131 -4.92 6.37 -1.97
N LYS A 132 -5.32 7.55 -2.49
CA LYS A 132 -6.67 8.06 -2.27
C LYS A 132 -7.73 7.20 -2.96
N ALA A 133 -7.44 6.71 -4.16
CA ALA A 133 -8.33 5.81 -4.88
C ALA A 133 -8.48 4.46 -4.15
N ILE A 134 -7.38 3.90 -3.63
CA ILE A 134 -7.41 2.67 -2.82
C ILE A 134 -8.22 2.89 -1.54
N GLU A 135 -8.06 4.03 -0.86
CA GLU A 135 -8.79 4.31 0.38
C GLU A 135 -10.31 4.41 0.20
N THR A 136 -10.78 4.88 -0.97
CA THR A 136 -12.17 5.38 -1.13
C THR A 136 -13.02 4.70 -2.19
N MET A 137 -12.46 3.80 -3.01
CA MET A 137 -13.16 3.25 -4.17
C MET A 137 -13.48 1.74 -4.07
N GLY A 138 -13.37 1.16 -2.88
CA GLY A 138 -13.73 -0.23 -2.56
C GLY A 138 -15.14 -0.41 -2.00
N GLY A 139 -15.89 0.65 -1.72
CA GLY A 139 -17.16 0.53 -0.96
C GLY A 139 -18.23 -0.38 -1.57
N ASN A 140 -18.20 -0.59 -2.90
CA ASN A 140 -18.99 -1.64 -3.55
C ASN A 140 -18.47 -1.93 -4.98
N VAL A 141 -19.04 -2.98 -5.58
CA VAL A 141 -18.72 -3.44 -6.95
C VAL A 141 -18.92 -2.35 -8.01
N SER A 142 -19.97 -1.53 -7.92
CA SER A 142 -20.22 -0.48 -8.92
C SER A 142 -19.18 0.62 -8.85
N ILE A 143 -18.86 1.10 -7.64
CA ILE A 143 -17.82 2.11 -7.41
C ILE A 143 -16.46 1.58 -7.90
N TYR A 144 -16.08 0.37 -7.49
CA TYR A 144 -14.83 -0.24 -7.91
C TYR A 144 -14.75 -0.36 -9.44
N LYS A 145 -15.79 -0.90 -10.08
CA LYS A 145 -15.81 -1.11 -11.54
C LYS A 145 -15.65 0.21 -12.30
N ASN A 146 -16.42 1.22 -11.91
CA ASN A 146 -16.57 2.46 -12.68
C ASN A 146 -15.54 3.55 -12.31
N ARG A 147 -15.05 3.57 -11.07
CA ARG A 147 -14.25 4.69 -10.53
C ARG A 147 -12.81 4.32 -10.20
N PHE A 148 -12.54 3.09 -9.75
CA PHE A 148 -11.18 2.68 -9.41
C PHE A 148 -10.35 2.40 -10.67
N GLN A 149 -9.51 3.35 -11.10
CA GLN A 149 -8.73 3.27 -12.36
C GLN A 149 -7.34 2.62 -12.20
N PHE A 150 -7.09 1.90 -11.10
CA PHE A 150 -5.80 1.28 -10.80
C PHE A 150 -5.94 -0.23 -10.51
N LYS A 151 -6.89 -0.89 -11.20
CA LYS A 151 -7.21 -2.32 -11.00
C LYS A 151 -6.00 -3.20 -11.27
N SER A 152 -5.27 -2.92 -12.36
CA SER A 152 -4.12 -3.73 -12.76
C SER A 152 -2.95 -3.55 -11.82
N LEU A 153 -2.68 -2.30 -11.42
CA LEU A 153 -1.61 -2.00 -10.46
C LEU A 153 -1.89 -2.63 -9.10
N HIS A 154 -3.11 -2.44 -8.56
CA HIS A 154 -3.52 -3.03 -7.30
C HIS A 154 -3.42 -4.56 -7.33
N PHE A 155 -3.93 -5.20 -8.40
CA PHE A 155 -3.84 -6.64 -8.59
C PHE A 155 -2.39 -7.13 -8.57
N LEU A 156 -1.49 -6.51 -9.33
CA LEU A 156 -0.09 -6.91 -9.39
C LEU A 156 0.63 -6.75 -8.04
N LEU A 157 0.34 -5.67 -7.30
CA LEU A 157 0.91 -5.46 -5.97
C LEU A 157 0.43 -6.53 -4.98
N MET A 158 -0.87 -6.83 -4.95
CA MET A 158 -1.44 -7.87 -4.09
C MET A 158 -0.99 -9.28 -4.48
N ASP A 159 -0.94 -9.61 -5.78
CA ASP A 159 -0.46 -10.93 -6.23
C ASP A 159 1.04 -11.09 -5.96
N SER A 160 1.83 -10.01 -6.07
CA SER A 160 3.25 -10.02 -5.67
C SER A 160 3.41 -10.39 -4.20
N MET A 161 2.66 -9.76 -3.30
CA MET A 161 2.67 -10.08 -1.87
C MET A 161 2.25 -11.53 -1.59
N ARG A 162 1.28 -12.06 -2.36
CA ARG A 162 0.84 -13.45 -2.24
C ARG A 162 1.92 -14.44 -2.69
N LEU A 163 2.59 -14.17 -3.81
CA LEU A 163 3.67 -14.99 -4.34
C LEU A 163 4.91 -14.97 -3.43
N LEU A 164 5.16 -13.83 -2.79
CA LEU A 164 6.33 -13.59 -1.93
C LEU A 164 6.04 -13.78 -0.44
N LYS A 165 4.84 -14.26 -0.08
CA LYS A 165 4.41 -14.36 1.30
C LYS A 165 5.44 -15.15 2.13
N PRO A 166 6.03 -14.53 3.17
CA PRO A 166 7.05 -15.20 3.97
C PRO A 166 6.44 -16.28 4.85
N LYS A 167 7.27 -17.23 5.28
CA LYS A 167 6.87 -18.25 6.27
C LYS A 167 6.70 -17.66 7.67
N GLU A 168 7.48 -16.63 7.98
CA GLU A 168 7.54 -15.99 9.29
C GLU A 168 7.15 -14.52 9.17
N CYS A 169 6.39 -14.06 10.16
CA CYS A 169 6.08 -12.64 10.30
C CYS A 169 7.29 -11.90 10.85
N LYS A 170 7.44 -10.62 10.48
CA LYS A 170 8.57 -9.79 10.88
C LYS A 170 8.11 -8.45 11.44
N ASN A 171 8.99 -7.83 12.22
CA ASN A 171 8.75 -6.50 12.79
C ASN A 171 9.21 -5.42 11.84
N PHE A 172 8.43 -4.34 11.76
CA PHE A 172 8.69 -3.17 10.94
C PHE A 172 8.27 -1.90 11.66
N TYR A 173 8.80 -0.79 11.18
CA TYR A 173 8.56 0.54 11.72
C TYR A 173 7.98 1.45 10.65
N VAL A 174 6.88 2.14 10.96
CA VAL A 174 6.27 3.12 10.07
C VAL A 174 6.23 4.47 10.78
N PHE A 175 6.73 5.49 10.10
CA PHE A 175 6.59 6.87 10.53
C PHE A 175 5.22 7.41 10.12
N GLN A 176 4.53 8.04 11.06
CA GLN A 176 3.23 8.66 10.84
C GLN A 176 3.24 10.10 11.37
N ASP A 177 3.04 11.05 10.47
CA ASP A 177 2.89 12.47 10.77
C ASP A 177 1.46 12.73 11.30
N GLY A 178 1.26 12.57 12.60
CA GLY A 178 0.07 13.06 13.31
C GLY A 178 -0.99 12.05 13.80
N LYS A 179 -2.17 12.61 14.09
CA LYS A 179 -2.84 12.62 15.41
C LYS A 179 -3.72 11.42 15.79
N ASN A 180 -3.83 10.40 14.93
CA ASN A 180 -4.71 9.27 15.23
C ASN A 180 -4.08 8.35 16.26
N LYS A 181 -4.63 8.38 17.47
CA LYS A 181 -4.22 7.52 18.59
C LYS A 181 -5.30 6.44 18.78
N PRO A 182 -5.25 5.34 18.00
CA PRO A 182 -6.20 4.26 18.16
C PRO A 182 -6.08 3.68 19.57
N GLN A 183 -7.20 3.25 20.15
CA GLN A 183 -7.22 2.76 21.51
C GLN A 183 -6.63 1.35 21.59
N LYS A 184 -5.97 1.02 22.71
CA LYS A 184 -5.53 -0.34 22.99
C LYS A 184 -6.72 -1.31 22.86
N GLY A 185 -6.53 -2.40 22.14
CA GLY A 185 -7.55 -3.41 21.87
C GLY A 185 -8.40 -3.15 20.61
N SER A 186 -8.36 -1.94 20.04
CA SER A 186 -9.01 -1.66 18.76
C SER A 186 -8.35 -2.41 17.60
N THR A 187 -9.10 -2.58 16.51
CA THR A 187 -8.62 -3.17 15.26
C THR A 187 -8.49 -2.10 14.20
N VAL A 188 -7.30 -2.00 13.61
CA VAL A 188 -6.95 -0.98 12.64
C VAL A 188 -6.37 -1.59 11.36
N ARG A 189 -6.42 -0.84 10.27
CA ARG A 189 -5.75 -1.18 9.01
C ARG A 189 -5.15 0.05 8.35
N PHE A 190 -4.17 -0.16 7.49
CA PHE A 190 -3.74 0.88 6.56
C PHE A 190 -4.78 1.04 5.46
N THR A 191 -5.09 2.28 5.08
CA THR A 191 -6.08 2.56 4.02
C THR A 191 -5.51 2.51 2.60
N SER A 192 -4.21 2.25 2.47
CA SER A 192 -3.53 1.97 1.22
C SER A 192 -2.28 1.12 1.49
N PHE A 193 -1.58 0.73 0.43
CA PHE A 193 -0.21 0.26 0.56
C PHE A 193 0.63 1.28 1.33
N THR A 194 1.53 0.78 2.17
CA THR A 194 2.34 1.61 3.07
C THR A 194 3.79 1.16 2.99
N LEU A 195 4.74 2.10 2.99
CA LEU A 195 6.16 1.76 3.14
C LEU A 195 6.53 1.74 4.62
N ALA A 196 7.37 0.79 4.98
CA ALA A 196 7.93 0.64 6.30
C ALA A 196 9.44 0.41 6.25
N TYR A 197 10.09 0.63 7.37
CA TYR A 197 11.50 0.38 7.60
C TYR A 197 11.68 -0.93 8.38
N SER A 198 12.66 -1.74 8.00
CA SER A 198 13.03 -2.94 8.77
C SER A 198 13.84 -2.64 10.03
N ASP A 199 14.44 -1.46 10.10
CA ASP A 199 15.30 -1.02 11.20
C ASP A 199 14.81 0.32 11.75
N TYR A 200 14.64 0.40 13.06
CA TYR A 200 14.25 1.61 13.77
C TYR A 200 15.32 2.70 13.63
N GLU A 201 16.60 2.34 13.66
CA GLU A 201 17.69 3.31 13.53
C GLU A 201 17.73 3.91 12.13
N GLU A 202 17.31 3.17 11.12
CA GLU A 202 17.14 3.71 9.77
C GLU A 202 16.00 4.73 9.68
N LEU A 203 14.84 4.41 10.27
CA LEU A 203 13.74 5.36 10.40
C LEU A 203 14.19 6.64 11.10
N LYS A 204 14.86 6.52 12.25
CA LYS A 204 15.34 7.67 13.04
C LYS A 204 16.35 8.53 12.29
N ARG A 205 17.15 7.96 11.37
CA ARG A 205 18.07 8.73 10.52
C ARG A 205 17.35 9.55 9.44
N LEU A 206 16.21 9.06 8.96
CA LEU A 206 15.50 9.62 7.80
C LEU A 206 14.33 10.54 8.17
N GLU A 207 13.79 10.39 9.38
CA GLU A 207 12.59 11.07 9.85
C GLU A 207 12.87 11.91 11.12
N ASP A 208 12.12 12.99 11.29
CA ASP A 208 12.10 13.73 12.56
C ASP A 208 11.16 13.03 13.53
N VAL A 209 11.73 12.27 14.46
CA VAL A 209 10.93 11.45 15.38
C VAL A 209 10.32 12.25 16.52
N ASN A 210 10.81 13.46 16.82
CA ASN A 210 10.31 14.24 17.93
C ASN A 210 8.86 14.70 17.69
N GLU A 211 8.02 14.57 18.72
CA GLU A 211 6.57 14.83 18.69
C GLU A 211 5.80 14.03 17.61
N SER A 212 6.39 12.94 17.10
CA SER A 212 5.81 12.11 16.04
C SER A 212 5.09 10.85 16.56
N THR A 213 4.49 10.08 15.66
CA THR A 213 3.97 8.73 15.95
C THR A 213 4.75 7.69 15.15
N ILE A 214 5.24 6.67 15.84
CA ILE A 214 5.94 5.53 15.26
C ILE A 214 5.10 4.27 15.49
N LEU A 215 4.73 3.61 14.40
CA LEU A 215 4.04 2.33 14.46
C LEU A 215 5.10 1.23 14.46
N HIS A 216 5.16 0.46 15.54
CA HIS A 216 5.95 -0.75 15.62
C HIS A 216 5.03 -1.94 15.39
N LEU A 217 5.14 -2.57 14.23
CA LEU A 217 4.19 -3.59 13.81
C LEU A 217 4.84 -4.93 13.46
N THR A 218 4.20 -6.03 13.84
CA THR A 218 4.50 -7.35 13.28
C THR A 218 3.60 -7.60 12.08
N SER A 219 4.14 -7.69 10.87
CA SER A 219 3.40 -8.00 9.62
C SER A 219 3.73 -9.40 9.10
N CYS A 220 2.74 -10.05 8.50
CA CYS A 220 2.84 -11.40 7.92
C CYS A 220 2.59 -11.41 6.41
N PHE A 221 2.30 -10.25 5.81
CA PHE A 221 1.94 -10.11 4.40
C PHE A 221 2.56 -8.84 3.81
N PHE A 222 3.87 -8.92 3.60
CA PHE A 222 4.72 -7.82 3.14
C PHE A 222 5.66 -8.26 2.02
N VAL A 223 6.31 -7.28 1.37
CA VAL A 223 7.39 -7.51 0.41
C VAL A 223 8.60 -6.66 0.79
N ASN A 224 9.79 -7.27 0.88
CA ASN A 224 11.05 -6.51 0.89
C ASN A 224 11.35 -6.05 -0.54
N LEU A 225 11.21 -4.74 -0.79
CA LEU A 225 11.34 -4.19 -2.14
C LEU A 225 12.77 -4.26 -2.66
N LYS A 226 13.77 -4.26 -1.78
CA LYS A 226 15.18 -4.37 -2.17
C LYS A 226 15.47 -5.66 -2.93
N ASP A 227 14.76 -6.74 -2.65
CA ASP A 227 14.98 -8.03 -3.30
C ASP A 227 14.45 -8.05 -4.75
N TYR A 228 13.47 -7.21 -5.07
CA TYR A 228 12.73 -7.27 -6.35
C TYR A 228 12.75 -5.97 -7.16
N VAL A 229 13.24 -4.87 -6.59
CA VAL A 229 13.41 -3.58 -7.27
C VAL A 229 14.90 -3.25 -7.37
N CYS A 230 15.34 -2.79 -8.54
CA CYS A 230 16.74 -2.43 -8.79
C CYS A 230 17.03 -0.99 -8.34
N GLY A 231 18.27 -0.75 -7.92
CA GLY A 231 18.74 0.56 -7.46
C GLY A 231 18.33 0.90 -6.03
N GLN A 232 17.97 -0.11 -5.23
CA GLN A 232 17.66 0.06 -3.81
C GLN A 232 18.89 -0.18 -2.94
N GLY A 233 19.26 0.83 -2.15
CA GLY A 233 20.31 0.73 -1.14
C GLY A 233 19.79 0.27 0.23
N GLN A 234 18.52 0.56 0.51
CA GLN A 234 17.88 0.39 1.82
C GLN A 234 16.76 -0.64 1.78
N ASP A 235 16.44 -1.21 2.95
CA ASP A 235 15.40 -2.20 3.11
C ASP A 235 14.03 -1.49 3.28
N GLU A 236 13.44 -1.11 2.15
CA GLU A 236 12.07 -0.60 2.12
C GLU A 236 11.05 -1.73 2.00
N ILE A 237 10.11 -1.75 2.93
CA ILE A 237 9.13 -2.83 3.07
C ILE A 237 7.77 -2.32 2.62
N LEU A 238 7.12 -3.05 1.71
CA LEU A 238 5.76 -2.75 1.28
C LEU A 238 4.74 -3.55 2.10
N LEU A 239 3.83 -2.85 2.78
CA LEU A 239 2.73 -3.40 3.57
C LEU A 239 1.41 -3.30 2.81
N SER A 240 0.49 -4.24 3.05
CA SER A 240 -0.80 -4.34 2.37
C SER A 240 -1.92 -3.57 3.08
N PRO A 241 -2.89 -2.97 2.34
CA PRO A 241 -4.12 -2.46 2.94
C PRO A 241 -5.09 -3.56 3.43
N ALA A 242 -4.86 -4.83 3.06
CA ALA A 242 -5.71 -5.95 3.47
C ALA A 242 -5.31 -6.55 4.84
N GLU A 243 -4.17 -6.16 5.40
CA GLU A 243 -3.77 -6.57 6.75
C GLU A 243 -4.56 -5.79 7.81
N VAL A 244 -5.08 -6.53 8.78
CA VAL A 244 -5.67 -5.98 9.99
C VAL A 244 -4.73 -6.20 11.16
N PHE A 245 -4.64 -5.20 12.02
CA PHE A 245 -3.79 -5.20 13.20
C PHE A 245 -4.63 -4.92 14.44
N THR A 246 -4.29 -5.57 15.54
CA THR A 246 -4.79 -5.22 16.87
C THR A 246 -3.78 -4.33 17.57
N VAL A 247 -4.25 -3.20 18.12
CA VAL A 247 -3.43 -2.30 18.92
C VAL A 247 -3.10 -2.94 20.26
N GLN A 248 -1.85 -3.34 20.46
CA GLN A 248 -1.38 -4.00 21.68
C GLN A 248 -1.02 -2.99 22.76
N ARG A 249 -0.42 -1.88 22.35
CA ARG A 249 0.11 -0.87 23.26
C ARG A 249 0.17 0.48 22.57
N VAL A 250 -0.01 1.53 23.37
CA VAL A 250 0.19 2.93 23.00
C VAL A 250 0.98 3.53 24.15
N GLU A 251 2.21 3.96 23.91
CA GLU A 251 3.11 4.49 24.94
C GLU A 251 3.98 5.63 24.41
N THR A 252 4.27 6.63 25.24
CA THR A 252 5.27 7.65 24.90
C THR A 252 6.66 7.09 25.22
N LYS A 253 7.59 7.27 24.31
CA LYS A 253 9.01 6.91 24.43
C LYS A 253 9.86 8.16 24.35
N THR A 254 10.95 8.16 25.09
CA THR A 254 12.00 9.19 25.02
C THR A 254 13.27 8.54 24.49
N THR A 255 13.92 9.16 23.52
CA THR A 255 15.20 8.69 22.99
C THR A 255 16.37 9.15 23.87
N SER A 256 17.60 8.70 23.57
CA SER A 256 18.81 9.20 24.21
C SER A 256 19.07 10.69 23.99
N ASP A 257 18.48 11.27 22.95
CA ASP A 257 18.66 12.66 22.54
C ASP A 257 17.52 13.56 23.08
N ASP A 258 16.78 13.08 24.09
CA ASP A 258 15.61 13.70 24.70
C ASP A 258 14.41 13.95 23.76
N ASP A 259 14.44 13.42 22.53
CA ASP A 259 13.27 13.42 21.63
C ASP A 259 12.17 12.52 22.20
N GLU A 260 10.92 13.01 22.23
CA GLU A 260 9.75 12.24 22.66
C GLU A 260 8.86 11.86 21.47
N TYR A 261 8.41 10.61 21.42
CA TYR A 261 7.49 10.14 20.38
C TYR A 261 6.46 9.17 20.93
N LEU A 262 5.32 9.05 20.24
CA LEU A 262 4.31 8.05 20.55
C LEU A 262 4.62 6.75 19.81
N GLU A 263 4.90 5.67 20.55
CA GLU A 263 4.98 4.32 19.99
C GLU A 263 3.60 3.64 20.06
N ILE A 264 3.14 3.14 18.91
CA ILE A 264 1.96 2.28 18.81
C ILE A 264 2.40 0.90 18.39
N VAL A 265 2.22 -0.09 19.26
CA VAL A 265 2.58 -1.48 18.98
C VAL A 265 1.38 -2.20 18.36
N LEU A 266 1.57 -2.69 17.15
CA LEU A 266 0.55 -3.36 16.34
C LEU A 266 0.91 -4.83 16.14
N LYS A 267 -0.04 -5.73 16.39
CA LYS A 267 0.11 -7.15 16.07
C LYS A 267 -0.87 -7.52 14.98
N GLN A 268 -0.38 -8.10 13.89
CA GLN A 268 -1.25 -8.61 12.83
C GLN A 268 -2.23 -9.64 13.39
N SER A 269 -3.51 -9.47 13.04
CA SER A 269 -4.61 -10.33 13.49
C SER A 269 -5.24 -11.12 12.35
N GLY A 270 -5.01 -10.72 11.10
CA GLY A 270 -5.49 -11.44 9.93
C GLY A 270 -5.39 -10.62 8.64
N LEU A 271 -5.74 -11.28 7.54
CA LEU A 271 -6.10 -10.59 6.31
C LEU A 271 -7.62 -10.50 6.27
N ASN A 272 -8.18 -9.29 6.16
CA ASN A 272 -9.61 -9.09 6.07
C ASN A 272 -9.95 -8.21 4.88
N SER A 273 -10.73 -8.77 3.95
CA SER A 273 -11.19 -8.04 2.77
C SER A 273 -12.70 -7.89 2.81
N SER A 274 -13.15 -6.66 2.63
CA SER A 274 -14.56 -6.28 2.60
C SER A 274 -15.25 -6.84 1.36
N HIS A 275 -14.52 -6.92 0.24
CA HIS A 275 -14.98 -7.57 -0.98
C HIS A 275 -13.82 -8.26 -1.71
N ASN A 276 -14.03 -9.54 -2.05
CA ASN A 276 -13.08 -10.33 -2.81
C ASN A 276 -13.56 -10.52 -4.25
N CYS A 277 -12.65 -10.38 -5.22
CA CYS A 277 -12.90 -10.54 -6.64
C CYS A 277 -13.96 -9.59 -7.22
N TYR A 278 -13.82 -8.27 -7.00
CA TYR A 278 -14.80 -7.26 -7.43
C TYR A 278 -15.28 -7.40 -8.89
N MET A 279 -14.39 -7.80 -9.80
CA MET A 279 -14.68 -7.95 -11.23
C MET A 279 -15.32 -9.28 -11.61
N PHE A 280 -15.19 -10.30 -10.76
CA PHE A 280 -15.48 -11.69 -11.09
C PHE A 280 -16.45 -12.33 -10.10
N SER A 281 -17.16 -11.52 -9.31
CA SER A 281 -18.19 -12.02 -8.42
C SER A 281 -19.13 -12.92 -9.21
N ARG A 282 -19.12 -14.20 -8.85
CA ARG A 282 -20.10 -15.15 -9.38
C ARG A 282 -21.46 -14.61 -8.96
N SER A 283 -22.36 -14.42 -9.92
CA SER A 283 -23.78 -14.53 -9.59
C SER A 283 -23.93 -15.85 -8.80
N PRO A 284 -24.69 -15.89 -7.69
CA PRO A 284 -25.13 -17.19 -7.18
C PRO A 284 -25.63 -17.95 -8.41
N GLN A 285 -25.10 -19.16 -8.65
CA GLN A 285 -25.71 -20.02 -9.65
C GLN A 285 -27.19 -19.98 -9.32
N ALA A 286 -28.01 -19.45 -10.24
CA ALA A 286 -29.43 -19.60 -10.10
C ALA A 286 -29.60 -21.09 -9.92
N VAL A 287 -30.01 -21.51 -8.72
CA VAL A 287 -30.48 -22.86 -8.51
C VAL A 287 -31.69 -22.90 -9.43
N VAL A 288 -31.47 -23.37 -10.66
CA VAL A 288 -32.54 -23.68 -11.59
C VAL A 288 -33.31 -24.72 -10.80
N SER A 289 -34.39 -24.28 -10.17
CA SER A 289 -35.22 -25.10 -9.33
C SER A 289 -35.71 -26.22 -10.23
N THR A 290 -35.07 -27.38 -10.10
CA THR A 290 -35.41 -28.60 -10.84
C THR A 290 -36.83 -29.06 -10.51
N LEU A 291 -37.48 -28.44 -9.51
CA LEU A 291 -38.90 -28.59 -9.20
C LEU A 291 -39.83 -28.29 -10.39
N TRP A 292 -39.46 -27.35 -11.28
CA TRP A 292 -40.26 -27.06 -12.48
C TRP A 292 -40.17 -28.19 -13.52
N LEU A 293 -39.03 -28.88 -13.61
CA LEU A 293 -38.88 -30.04 -14.50
C LEU A 293 -39.69 -31.23 -13.98
N VAL A 294 -39.77 -31.45 -12.67
CA VAL A 294 -40.56 -32.55 -12.08
C VAL A 294 -42.06 -32.39 -12.34
N LEU A 295 -42.59 -31.16 -12.32
CA LEU A 295 -44.02 -30.91 -12.59
C LEU A 295 -44.41 -31.15 -14.06
N VAL A 296 -43.52 -30.89 -15.01
CA VAL A 296 -43.77 -31.14 -16.44
C VAL A 296 -43.80 -32.64 -16.73
N PHE A 297 -42.93 -33.44 -16.11
CA PHE A 297 -42.96 -34.90 -16.25
C PHE A 297 -44.15 -35.57 -15.54
N ALA A 298 -44.64 -35.00 -14.43
CA ALA A 298 -45.85 -35.48 -13.76
C ALA A 298 -47.13 -35.22 -14.58
N ALA A 299 -47.21 -34.10 -15.31
CA ALA A 299 -48.35 -33.81 -16.18
C ALA A 299 -48.41 -34.72 -17.43
N LEU A 300 -47.24 -35.10 -17.97
CA LEU A 300 -47.15 -35.99 -19.14
C LEU A 300 -47.45 -37.47 -18.83
N SER A 301 -47.32 -37.89 -17.57
CA SER A 301 -47.62 -39.28 -17.14
C SER A 301 -49.09 -39.51 -16.75
N LEU A 302 -49.89 -38.44 -16.64
CA LEU A 302 -51.33 -38.48 -16.41
C LEU A 302 -52.16 -38.42 -17.71
N SER A 303 -51.50 -38.44 -18.87
CA SER A 303 -52.12 -38.29 -20.19
C SER A 303 -52.10 -39.56 -21.05
N VAL A 304 -51.92 -40.74 -20.44
CA VAL A 304 -51.97 -42.07 -21.10
C VAL A 304 -53.03 -42.93 -20.44
#